data_AF-A0A6H0XMW7-F1
#
_entry.id   AF-A0A6H0XMW7-F1
#
_cell.length_a   1.000
_cell.length_b   1.000
_cell.length_c   1.000
_cell.angle_alpha   90.00
_cell.angle_beta   90.00
_cell.angle_gamma   90.00
#
_symmetry.space_group_name_H-M   'P 1'
#
loop_
_entity.id
_entity.type
_entity.pdbx_description
1 polymer ?
#
loop_
_entity_poly.entity_id
_entity_poly.type
_entity_poly.pdbx_seq_one_letter_code
_entity_poly.pdbx_strand_id
1 'polypeptide(L)'
;MANARRRSSIGRLLSAFVPKPPNITLNIDLSPLECDLLVSYQLSLSPPSFLGTHAFSAAKIVSSDDLSARIHDALFRIAIINRPPADASEAYMPVDTTKITRDFANQLYFCNGFVLRRVISLLFVFEEQCVRLRMLDAEEREIKSILANPPPGLEGELQLRLQAVHTKRALLPSEQNQKESAQDDPPVYS
;
A
#
# COMPACT_ATOMS: atom_id res chain seq x y z
N MET A 1 -1.33 26.43 -66.17
CA MET A 1 -1.65 25.00 -66.04
C MET A 1 -0.38 24.23 -65.70
N ALA A 2 -0.49 23.36 -64.70
CA ALA A 2 0.35 22.19 -64.36
C ALA A 2 1.88 22.28 -64.46
N ASN A 3 2.55 22.31 -63.30
CA ASN A 3 3.87 21.69 -63.14
C ASN A 3 3.77 20.55 -62.12
N ALA A 4 3.79 19.33 -62.64
CA ALA A 4 3.76 18.09 -61.89
C ALA A 4 5.17 17.79 -61.33
N ARG A 5 5.35 17.89 -60.01
CA ARG A 5 6.56 17.37 -59.34
C ARG A 5 6.38 15.88 -59.04
N ARG A 6 7.19 15.06 -59.72
CA ARG A 6 7.40 13.64 -59.40
C ARG A 6 8.12 13.51 -58.06
N ARG A 7 7.64 12.56 -57.27
CA ARG A 7 8.14 12.15 -55.95
C ARG A 7 9.45 11.38 -56.05
N SER A 8 10.31 11.52 -55.04
CA SER A 8 11.20 10.43 -54.60
C SER A 8 11.20 10.36 -53.07
N SER A 9 10.60 9.29 -52.57
CA SER A 9 10.38 8.93 -51.17
C SER A 9 11.60 8.20 -50.60
N ILE A 10 12.71 8.91 -50.38
CA ILE A 10 13.92 8.37 -49.73
C ILE A 10 13.85 8.67 -48.22
N GLY A 11 12.93 8.03 -47.50
CA GLY A 11 12.76 8.32 -46.07
C GLY A 11 11.99 7.31 -45.24
N ARG A 12 11.78 6.08 -45.73
CA ARG A 12 11.12 5.01 -44.95
C ARG A 12 11.64 3.62 -45.28
N LEU A 13 12.94 3.37 -45.09
CA LEU A 13 13.46 2.00 -45.14
C LEU A 13 14.67 1.79 -44.20
N LEU A 14 14.63 2.27 -42.95
CA LEU A 14 15.52 1.79 -41.86
C LEU A 14 14.86 1.90 -40.48
N SER A 15 13.65 1.35 -40.31
CA SER A 15 13.01 1.25 -38.98
C SER A 15 12.37 -0.12 -38.71
N ALA A 16 13.01 -1.19 -39.18
CA ALA A 16 12.71 -2.54 -38.75
C ALA A 16 14.05 -3.21 -38.40
N PHE A 17 14.09 -3.87 -37.23
CA PHE A 17 15.29 -4.43 -36.58
C PHE A 17 16.10 -3.48 -35.68
N VAL A 18 15.41 -2.82 -34.76
CA VAL A 18 15.92 -2.76 -33.39
C VAL A 18 15.17 -3.86 -32.64
N PRO A 19 15.83 -4.94 -32.17
CA PRO A 19 15.16 -5.86 -31.26
C PRO A 19 14.74 -5.04 -30.05
N LYS A 20 13.43 -4.94 -29.80
CA LYS A 20 12.95 -4.47 -28.50
C LYS A 20 13.66 -5.33 -27.47
N PRO A 21 14.41 -4.75 -26.50
CA PRO A 21 14.87 -5.55 -25.38
C PRO A 21 13.63 -6.22 -24.79
N PRO A 22 13.73 -7.49 -24.33
CA PRO A 22 12.61 -8.14 -23.67
C PRO A 22 12.07 -7.14 -22.64
N ASN A 23 10.75 -6.95 -22.62
CA ASN A 23 10.09 -6.25 -21.53
C ASN A 23 10.48 -7.03 -20.27
N ILE A 24 11.58 -6.63 -19.62
CA ILE A 24 11.81 -6.94 -18.24
C ILE A 24 10.67 -6.20 -17.58
N THR A 25 9.59 -6.91 -17.31
CA THR A 25 8.52 -6.49 -16.44
C THR A 25 9.17 -6.26 -15.08
N LEU A 26 9.82 -5.10 -14.93
CA LEU A 26 10.31 -4.63 -13.65
C LEU A 26 9.05 -4.53 -12.81
N ASN A 27 8.85 -5.53 -11.96
CA ASN A 27 7.69 -5.62 -11.08
C ASN A 27 7.88 -4.48 -10.06
N ILE A 28 7.36 -3.32 -10.44
CA ILE A 28 7.42 -2.08 -9.68
C ILE A 28 6.45 -2.17 -8.51
N ASP A 29 5.35 -2.89 -8.72
CA ASP A 29 4.37 -3.19 -7.69
C ASP A 29 4.93 -4.19 -6.68
N LEU A 30 4.46 -4.06 -5.45
CA LEU A 30 4.77 -5.00 -4.40
C LEU A 30 4.09 -6.33 -4.70
N SER A 31 4.84 -7.42 -4.60
CA SER A 31 4.25 -8.75 -4.64
C SER A 31 3.38 -8.98 -3.40
N PRO A 32 2.36 -9.85 -3.46
CA PRO A 32 1.52 -10.17 -2.31
C PRO A 32 2.33 -10.58 -1.07
N LEU A 33 3.41 -11.36 -1.27
CA LEU A 33 4.31 -11.76 -0.20
C LEU A 33 5.01 -10.56 0.47
N GLU A 34 5.41 -9.55 -0.30
CA GLU A 34 6.06 -8.36 0.25
C GLU A 34 5.08 -7.48 1.01
N CYS A 35 3.82 -7.40 0.55
CA CYS A 35 2.73 -6.78 1.30
C CYS A 35 2.48 -7.51 2.63
N ASP A 36 2.46 -8.84 2.63
CA ASP A 36 2.28 -9.64 3.84
C ASP A 36 3.42 -9.44 4.83
N LEU A 37 4.67 -9.41 4.36
CA LEU A 37 5.84 -9.14 5.18
C LEU A 37 5.78 -7.75 5.81
N LEU A 38 5.37 -6.74 5.04
CA LEU A 38 5.14 -5.39 5.54
C LEU A 38 4.09 -5.39 6.65
N VAL A 39 2.90 -5.94 6.40
CA VAL A 39 1.81 -5.94 7.37
C VAL A 39 2.18 -6.73 8.62
N SER A 40 2.78 -7.91 8.46
CA SER A 40 3.26 -8.72 9.59
C SER A 40 4.26 -7.95 10.45
N TYR A 41 5.23 -7.27 9.83
CA TYR A 41 6.17 -6.42 10.54
C TYR A 41 5.45 -5.29 11.30
N GLN A 42 4.52 -4.59 10.66
CA GLN A 42 3.81 -3.46 11.29
C GLN A 42 2.90 -3.92 12.44
N LEU A 43 2.24 -5.07 12.31
CA LEU A 43 1.42 -5.66 13.38
C LEU A 43 2.26 -6.06 14.61
N SER A 44 3.56 -6.30 14.44
CA SER A 44 4.47 -6.56 15.56
C SER A 44 4.86 -5.27 16.32
N LEU A 45 4.62 -4.09 15.74
CA LEU A 45 4.92 -2.80 16.34
C LEU A 45 3.72 -2.24 17.10
N SER A 46 4.00 -1.38 18.08
CA SER A 46 2.99 -0.63 18.82
C SER A 46 3.31 0.87 18.75
N PRO A 47 2.50 1.71 18.08
CA PRO A 47 1.25 1.40 17.36
C PRO A 47 1.46 0.84 15.92
N PRO A 48 0.62 -0.10 15.44
CA PRO A 48 0.77 -0.73 14.12
C PRO A 48 0.38 0.17 12.94
N SER A 49 -0.35 1.26 13.20
CA SER A 49 -0.81 2.19 12.17
C SER A 49 0.29 3.15 11.69
N PHE A 50 1.50 3.06 12.23
CA PHE A 50 2.60 3.99 11.94
C PHE A 50 3.75 3.25 11.30
N LEU A 51 4.23 3.77 10.17
CA LEU A 51 5.28 3.11 9.42
C LEU A 51 6.56 3.06 10.25
N GLY A 52 6.98 1.86 10.67
CA GLY A 52 8.25 1.66 11.37
C GLY A 52 9.49 1.96 10.51
N THR A 53 10.61 2.24 11.17
CA THR A 53 11.89 2.60 10.55
C THR A 53 12.45 1.52 9.61
N HIS A 54 12.23 0.24 9.94
CA HIS A 54 12.71 -0.91 9.16
C HIS A 54 11.66 -1.48 8.19
N ALA A 55 10.59 -0.72 7.89
CA ALA A 55 9.53 -1.21 7.02
C ALA A 55 10.01 -1.57 5.60
N PHE A 56 10.97 -0.80 5.06
CA PHE A 56 11.47 -1.01 3.69
C PHE A 56 12.39 -2.24 3.60
N SER A 57 13.16 -2.54 4.64
CA SER A 57 13.96 -3.77 4.70
C SER A 57 13.10 -4.98 5.02
N ALA A 58 12.13 -4.86 5.93
CA ALA A 58 11.17 -5.91 6.25
C ALA A 58 10.35 -6.35 5.02
N ALA A 59 9.89 -5.39 4.22
CA ALA A 59 9.18 -5.63 2.95
C ALA A 59 10.11 -6.04 1.79
N LYS A 60 11.41 -6.29 2.05
CA LYS A 60 12.42 -6.68 1.06
C LYS A 60 12.58 -5.70 -0.12
N ILE A 61 12.27 -4.41 0.08
CA ILE A 61 12.53 -3.36 -0.92
C ILE A 61 14.01 -2.99 -0.94
N VAL A 62 14.63 -2.94 0.23
CA VAL A 62 16.06 -2.68 0.41
C VAL A 62 16.68 -3.80 1.25
N SER A 63 17.94 -4.12 0.99
CA SER A 63 18.65 -5.17 1.73
C SER A 63 19.34 -4.67 3.01
N SER A 64 19.40 -3.36 3.22
CA SER A 64 20.13 -2.72 4.32
C SER A 64 19.16 -1.95 5.22
N ASP A 65 19.26 -2.19 6.52
CA ASP A 65 18.49 -1.47 7.54
C ASP A 65 18.88 0.01 7.62
N ASP A 66 20.16 0.34 7.41
CA ASP A 66 20.62 1.73 7.37
C ASP A 66 19.97 2.50 6.22
N LEU A 67 19.83 1.85 5.05
CA LEU A 67 19.13 2.44 3.93
C LEU A 67 17.64 2.58 4.21
N SER A 68 17.01 1.60 4.86
CA SER A 68 15.61 1.69 5.29
C SER A 68 15.39 2.88 6.24
N ALA A 69 16.26 3.03 7.24
CA ALA A 69 16.21 4.14 8.20
C ALA A 69 16.40 5.49 7.50
N ARG A 70 17.36 5.58 6.57
CA ARG A 70 17.61 6.81 5.80
C ARG A 70 16.42 7.19 4.90
N ILE A 71 15.74 6.20 4.29
CA ILE A 71 14.50 6.42 3.54
C ILE A 71 13.42 6.94 4.49
N HIS A 72 13.21 6.27 5.64
CA HIS A 72 12.24 6.67 6.64
C HIS A 72 12.45 8.11 7.11
N ASP A 73 13.68 8.49 7.47
CA ASP A 73 14.04 9.85 7.88
C ASP A 73 13.83 10.89 6.77
N ALA A 74 14.08 10.53 5.52
CA ALA A 74 13.81 11.41 4.39
C ALA A 74 12.31 11.64 4.22
N LEU A 75 11.50 10.57 4.27
CA LEU A 75 10.03 10.62 4.18
C LEU A 75 9.40 11.40 5.35
N PHE A 76 9.99 11.27 6.54
CA PHE A 76 9.58 12.02 7.72
C PHE A 76 9.86 13.53 7.55
N ARG A 77 11.05 13.90 7.05
CA ARG A 77 11.42 15.32 6.83
C ARG A 77 10.53 16.02 5.79
N ILE A 78 10.05 15.29 4.79
CA ILE A 78 9.12 15.82 3.77
C ILE A 78 7.65 15.65 4.17
N ALA A 79 7.38 15.22 5.41
CA ALA A 79 6.05 15.07 6.00
C ALA A 79 5.12 14.10 5.25
N ILE A 80 5.68 13.11 4.53
CA ILE A 80 4.91 12.01 3.96
C ILE A 80 4.56 11.01 5.06
N ILE A 81 5.52 10.66 5.91
CA ILE A 81 5.27 9.85 7.11
C ILE A 81 5.18 10.81 8.30
N ASN A 82 4.17 10.62 9.14
CA ASN A 82 3.95 11.47 10.31
C ASN A 82 4.11 10.65 11.61
N ARG A 83 4.53 11.29 12.70
CA ARG A 83 4.76 10.62 14.02
C ARG A 83 3.46 10.27 14.73
N PRO A 84 3.41 9.32 15.67
CA PRO A 84 2.24 9.17 16.54
C PRO A 84 1.89 10.51 17.21
N PRO A 85 0.63 10.98 17.11
CA PRO A 85 0.24 12.18 17.83
C PRO A 85 0.30 11.89 19.34
N ALA A 86 0.73 12.88 20.12
CA ALA A 86 0.74 12.76 21.58
C ALA A 86 -0.68 12.61 22.15
N ASP A 87 -1.65 13.23 21.46
CA ASP A 87 -3.06 13.23 21.82
C ASP A 87 -3.85 12.51 20.71
N ALA A 88 -4.71 11.58 21.10
CA ALA A 88 -5.47 10.69 20.20
C ALA A 88 -6.60 11.42 19.42
N SER A 89 -6.27 12.48 18.68
CA SER A 89 -7.20 13.22 17.82
C SER A 89 -7.55 12.43 16.55
N GLU A 90 -8.85 12.38 16.24
CA GLU A 90 -9.49 11.44 15.31
C GLU A 90 -9.20 11.64 13.81
N ALA A 91 -8.32 12.58 13.44
CA ALA A 91 -8.00 12.86 12.04
C ALA A 91 -6.50 12.72 11.70
N TYR A 92 -5.77 11.88 12.43
CA TYR A 92 -4.35 11.67 12.15
C TYR A 92 -4.12 10.72 10.98
N MET A 93 -3.42 11.19 9.95
CA MET A 93 -3.03 10.40 8.79
C MET A 93 -1.55 9.99 8.90
N PRO A 94 -1.24 8.71 9.19
CA PRO A 94 0.14 8.28 9.42
C PRO A 94 1.03 8.38 8.18
N VAL A 95 0.45 8.17 7.00
CA VAL A 95 1.11 8.33 5.70
C VAL A 95 0.22 9.16 4.78
N ASP A 96 0.80 10.21 4.19
CA ASP A 96 0.17 11.15 3.28
C ASP A 96 0.78 11.03 1.88
N THR A 97 0.16 10.22 1.01
CA THR A 97 0.67 10.04 -0.35
C THR A 97 0.41 11.26 -1.25
N THR A 98 -0.47 12.18 -0.85
CA THR A 98 -0.77 13.40 -1.63
C THR A 98 0.44 14.36 -1.73
N LYS A 99 1.39 14.21 -0.81
CA LYS A 99 2.66 14.96 -0.78
C LYS A 99 3.73 14.40 -1.72
N ILE A 100 3.47 13.30 -2.42
CA ILE A 100 4.37 12.77 -3.45
C ILE A 100 4.27 13.68 -4.68
N THR A 101 5.23 14.58 -4.83
CA THR A 101 5.30 15.53 -5.96
C THR A 101 6.32 15.10 -7.02
N ARG A 102 6.46 15.90 -8.09
CA ARG A 102 7.49 15.69 -9.12
C ARG A 102 8.92 15.76 -8.55
N ASP A 103 9.12 16.48 -7.44
CA ASP A 103 10.41 16.62 -6.77
C ASP A 103 10.75 15.47 -5.83
N PHE A 104 9.85 14.50 -5.65
CA PHE A 104 10.06 13.35 -4.77
C PHE A 104 11.34 12.58 -5.10
N ALA A 105 11.67 12.44 -6.38
CA ALA A 105 12.93 11.81 -6.83
C ALA A 105 14.17 12.58 -6.34
N ASN A 106 14.09 13.91 -6.30
CA ASN A 106 15.19 14.76 -5.81
C ASN A 106 15.31 14.69 -4.28
N GLN A 107 14.20 14.53 -3.57
CA GLN A 107 14.18 14.40 -2.10
C GLN A 107 14.78 13.06 -1.64
N LEU A 108 14.65 12.02 -2.47
CA LEU A 108 15.24 10.69 -2.26
C LEU A 108 16.37 10.40 -3.27
N TYR A 109 17.23 11.40 -3.53
CA TYR A 109 18.31 11.30 -4.55
C TYR A 109 19.29 10.14 -4.35
N PHE A 110 19.38 9.60 -3.13
CA PHE A 110 20.26 8.47 -2.79
C PHE A 110 19.64 7.11 -3.12
N CYS A 111 18.35 7.07 -3.48
CA CYS A 111 17.68 5.88 -3.98
C CYS A 111 17.83 5.79 -5.50
N ASN A 112 18.11 4.59 -6.02
CA ASN A 112 18.00 4.36 -7.45
C ASN A 112 16.51 4.40 -7.88
N GLY A 113 16.24 4.60 -9.17
CA GLY A 113 14.88 4.74 -9.68
C GLY A 113 13.99 3.50 -9.47
N PHE A 114 14.56 2.31 -9.33
CA PHE A 114 13.81 1.09 -9.03
C PHE A 114 13.33 1.06 -7.57
N VAL A 115 14.23 1.32 -6.63
CA VAL A 115 13.92 1.44 -5.20
C VAL A 115 12.92 2.57 -4.97
N LEU A 116 13.11 3.72 -5.63
CA LEU A 116 12.20 4.87 -5.51
C LEU A 116 10.76 4.49 -5.88
N ARG A 117 10.56 3.80 -7.01
CA ARG A 117 9.23 3.37 -7.43
C ARG A 117 8.61 2.37 -6.45
N ARG A 118 9.40 1.43 -5.94
CA ARG A 118 8.93 0.46 -4.93
C ARG A 118 8.59 1.12 -3.60
N VAL A 119 9.33 2.14 -3.18
CA VAL A 119 8.99 2.96 -2.00
C VAL A 119 7.64 3.64 -2.20
N ILE A 120 7.36 4.19 -3.38
CA ILE A 120 6.03 4.77 -3.70
C ILE A 120 4.95 3.71 -3.59
N SER A 121 5.13 2.55 -4.22
CA SER A 121 4.17 1.44 -4.14
C SER A 121 3.91 1.01 -2.69
N LEU A 122 4.94 0.95 -1.84
CA LEU A 122 4.80 0.66 -0.42
C LEU A 122 3.96 1.69 0.31
N LEU A 123 4.18 2.97 0.04
CA LEU A 123 3.44 4.05 0.71
C LEU A 123 1.95 3.98 0.41
N PHE A 124 1.57 3.71 -0.85
CA PHE A 124 0.16 3.52 -1.22
C PHE A 124 -0.46 2.29 -0.54
N VAL A 125 0.22 1.14 -0.57
CA VAL A 125 -0.25 -0.09 0.11
C VAL A 125 -0.43 0.14 1.61
N PHE A 126 0.51 0.86 2.24
CA PHE A 126 0.46 1.12 3.67
C PHE A 126 -0.61 2.15 4.04
N GLU A 127 -0.82 3.18 3.22
CA GLU A 127 -1.92 4.14 3.39
C GLU A 127 -3.29 3.44 3.35
N GLU A 128 -3.49 2.54 2.39
CA GLU A 128 -4.70 1.71 2.31
C GLU A 128 -4.87 0.84 3.57
N GLN A 129 -3.80 0.22 4.06
CA GLN A 129 -3.86 -0.53 5.31
C GLN A 129 -4.16 0.35 6.54
N CYS A 130 -3.67 1.59 6.59
CA CYS A 130 -4.02 2.52 7.64
C CYS A 130 -5.53 2.86 7.62
N VAL A 131 -6.10 3.07 6.42
CA VAL A 131 -7.54 3.28 6.24
C VAL A 131 -8.32 2.06 6.72
N ARG A 132 -7.90 0.85 6.33
CA ARG A 132 -8.52 -0.41 6.76
C ARG A 132 -8.53 -0.57 8.28
N LEU A 133 -7.38 -0.36 8.92
CA LEU A 133 -7.27 -0.43 10.39
C LEU A 133 -8.16 0.61 11.07
N ARG A 134 -8.26 1.82 10.52
CA ARG A 134 -9.14 2.87 11.05
C ARG A 134 -10.62 2.48 10.96
N MET A 135 -11.04 1.84 9.86
CA MET A 135 -12.41 1.34 9.73
C MET A 135 -12.71 0.25 10.76
N LEU A 136 -11.76 -0.65 11.01
CA LEU A 136 -11.89 -1.68 12.05
C LEU A 136 -11.91 -1.07 13.46
N ASP A 137 -11.08 -0.06 13.73
CA ASP A 137 -11.09 0.66 15.02
C ASP A 137 -12.44 1.37 15.26
N ALA A 138 -13.03 1.95 14.21
CA ALA A 138 -14.35 2.58 14.28
C ALA A 138 -15.46 1.54 14.54
N GLU A 139 -15.44 0.41 13.81
CA GLU A 139 -16.38 -0.69 14.02
C GLU A 139 -16.26 -1.27 15.45
N GLU A 140 -15.02 -1.50 15.93
CA GLU A 140 -14.76 -2.00 17.28
C GLU A 140 -15.32 -1.05 18.34
N ARG A 141 -15.13 0.26 18.16
CA ARG A 141 -15.62 1.29 19.07
C ARG A 141 -17.15 1.35 19.09
N GLU A 142 -17.80 1.24 17.93
CA GLU A 142 -19.25 1.20 17.82
C GLU A 142 -19.82 -0.01 18.54
N ILE A 143 -19.27 -1.21 18.28
CA ILE A 143 -19.71 -2.46 18.94
C ILE A 143 -19.53 -2.36 20.45
N LYS A 144 -18.39 -1.85 20.93
CA LYS A 144 -18.14 -1.64 22.36
C LYS A 144 -19.11 -0.64 22.99
N SER A 145 -19.50 0.41 22.26
CA SER A 145 -20.51 1.38 22.71
C SER A 145 -21.87 0.71 22.92
N ILE A 146 -22.29 -0.15 21.98
CA ILE A 146 -23.55 -0.89 22.08
C ILE A 146 -23.49 -1.93 23.20
N LEU A 147 -22.36 -2.64 23.34
CA LEU A 147 -22.14 -3.61 24.43
C LEU A 147 -22.16 -2.98 25.83
N ALA A 148 -21.94 -1.67 25.95
CA ALA A 148 -22.09 -0.99 27.23
C ALA A 148 -23.55 -0.94 27.72
N ASN A 149 -24.52 -1.00 26.80
CA ASN A 149 -25.96 -1.09 27.09
C ASN A 149 -26.63 -2.01 26.04
N PRO A 150 -26.42 -3.33 26.14
CA PRO A 150 -26.79 -4.25 25.09
C PRO A 150 -28.32 -4.40 25.01
N PRO A 151 -28.90 -4.44 23.80
CA PRO A 151 -30.29 -4.80 23.63
C PRO A 151 -30.53 -6.24 24.12
N PRO A 152 -31.72 -6.54 24.69
CA PRO A 152 -32.02 -7.87 25.19
C PRO A 152 -31.91 -8.91 24.06
N GLY A 153 -31.13 -9.95 24.30
CA GLY A 153 -30.92 -11.06 23.35
C GLY A 153 -29.85 -10.83 22.28
N LEU A 154 -29.24 -9.63 22.18
CA LEU A 154 -28.22 -9.33 21.15
C LEU A 154 -26.77 -9.37 21.66
N GLU A 155 -26.55 -9.59 22.95
CA GLU A 155 -25.20 -9.59 23.53
C GLU A 155 -24.29 -10.64 22.87
N GLY A 156 -24.78 -11.86 22.66
CA GLY A 156 -24.00 -12.92 22.01
C GLY A 156 -23.63 -12.61 20.56
N GLU A 157 -24.54 -11.98 19.81
CA GLU A 157 -24.27 -11.56 18.43
C GLU A 157 -23.22 -10.43 18.39
N LEU A 158 -23.31 -9.47 19.29
CA LEU A 158 -22.33 -8.37 19.40
C LEU A 158 -20.94 -8.88 19.80
N GLN A 159 -20.85 -9.85 20.71
CA GLN A 159 -19.59 -10.51 21.07
C GLN A 159 -18.98 -11.26 19.88
N LEU A 160 -19.81 -12.00 19.12
CA LEU A 160 -19.37 -12.68 17.90
C LEU A 160 -18.84 -11.67 16.87
N ARG A 161 -19.54 -10.54 16.69
CA ARG A 161 -19.12 -9.48 15.78
C ARG A 161 -17.80 -8.84 16.23
N LEU A 162 -17.63 -8.59 17.53
CA LEU A 162 -16.37 -8.09 18.08
C LEU A 162 -15.20 -9.06 17.83
N GLN A 163 -15.44 -10.36 18.03
CA GLN A 163 -14.45 -11.39 17.72
C GLN A 163 -14.11 -11.44 16.22
N ALA A 164 -15.10 -11.23 15.35
CA ALA A 164 -14.89 -11.13 13.91
C ALA A 164 -13.99 -9.93 13.56
N VAL A 165 -14.17 -8.77 14.20
CA VAL A 165 -13.30 -7.59 14.02
C VAL A 165 -11.86 -7.91 14.44
N HIS A 166 -11.66 -8.52 15.61
CA HIS A 166 -10.32 -8.93 16.07
C HIS A 166 -9.66 -9.91 15.10
N THR A 167 -10.44 -10.86 14.57
CA THR A 167 -9.95 -11.83 13.58
C THR A 167 -9.56 -11.13 12.28
N LYS A 168 -10.41 -10.22 11.77
CA LYS A 168 -10.13 -9.41 10.57
C LYS A 168 -8.88 -8.56 10.73
N ARG A 169 -8.62 -8.03 11.93
CA ARG A 169 -7.43 -7.22 12.24
C ARG A 169 -6.13 -8.00 12.10
N ALA A 170 -6.15 -9.29 12.44
CA ALA A 170 -4.98 -10.17 12.36
C ALA A 170 -4.69 -10.71 10.96
N LEU A 171 -5.62 -10.59 10.01
CA LEU A 171 -5.46 -11.12 8.65
C LEU A 171 -4.39 -10.38 7.86
N LEU A 172 -3.56 -11.13 7.14
CA LEU A 172 -2.61 -10.61 6.16
C LEU A 172 -3.30 -10.25 4.83
N PRO A 173 -2.74 -9.32 4.03
CA PRO A 173 -3.27 -8.98 2.71
C PRO A 173 -3.61 -10.17 1.80
N SER A 174 -2.76 -11.20 1.75
CA SER A 174 -3.03 -12.40 0.93
C SER A 174 -4.24 -13.20 1.42
N GLU A 175 -4.44 -13.29 2.73
CA GLU A 175 -5.58 -13.99 3.35
C GLU A 175 -6.89 -13.20 3.16
N GLN A 176 -6.79 -11.87 3.08
CA GLN A 176 -7.93 -10.99 2.80
C GLN A 176 -8.49 -11.24 1.41
N ASN A 177 -7.62 -11.24 0.40
CA ASN A 177 -8.00 -11.46 -1.00
C ASN A 177 -8.67 -12.83 -1.21
N GLN A 178 -8.24 -13.88 -0.49
CA GLN A 178 -8.86 -15.21 -0.56
C GLN A 178 -10.28 -15.24 0.01
N LYS A 179 -10.54 -14.50 1.10
CA LYS A 179 -11.88 -14.43 1.71
C LYS A 179 -12.84 -13.61 0.86
N GLU A 180 -12.38 -12.52 0.25
CA GLU A 180 -13.18 -11.73 -0.67
C GLU A 180 -13.53 -12.53 -1.92
N SER A 181 -12.57 -13.25 -2.52
CA SER A 181 -12.86 -14.12 -3.67
C SER A 181 -13.82 -15.27 -3.34
N ALA A 182 -13.77 -15.81 -2.11
CA ALA A 182 -14.67 -16.88 -1.69
C ALA A 182 -16.09 -16.39 -1.39
N GLN A 183 -16.30 -15.09 -1.22
CA GLN A 183 -17.60 -14.50 -0.92
C GLN A 183 -18.37 -14.09 -2.19
N ASP A 184 -17.68 -13.96 -3.33
CA ASP A 184 -18.25 -13.59 -4.63
C ASP A 184 -18.63 -14.79 -5.52
N ASP A 185 -18.38 -16.04 -5.09
CA ASP A 185 -18.84 -17.22 -5.82
C ASP A 185 -20.36 -17.41 -5.63
N PRO A 186 -21.18 -17.33 -6.69
CA PRO A 186 -22.62 -17.56 -6.57
C PRO A 186 -22.89 -19.02 -6.18
N PRO A 187 -23.91 -19.30 -5.37
CA PRO A 187 -24.27 -20.67 -5.03
C PRO A 187 -24.60 -21.44 -6.31
N VAL A 188 -23.77 -22.43 -6.62
CA VAL A 188 -24.03 -23.40 -7.69
C VAL A 188 -25.20 -24.27 -7.22
N TYR A 189 -26.42 -23.88 -7.58
CA TYR A 189 -27.58 -24.76 -7.48
C TYR A 189 -27.40 -25.88 -8.51
N SER A 190 -27.08 -27.09 -8.01
CA SER A 190 -27.15 -28.34 -8.77
C SER A 190 -28.49 -29.02 -8.55
#